data_AF-A0A0U2NYW9-F1
#
_entry.id   AF-A0A0U2NYW9-F1
#
_cell.length_a   1.000
_cell.length_b   1.000
_cell.length_c   1.000
_cell.angle_alpha   90.00
_cell.angle_beta   90.00
_cell.angle_gamma   90.00
#
_symmetry.space_group_name_H-M   'P 1'
#
loop_
_entity.id
_entity.type
_entity.pdbx_description
1 polymer ?
#
loop_
_entity_poly.entity_id
_entity_poly.type
_entity_poly.pdbx_seq_one_letter_code
_entity_poly.pdbx_strand_id
1 'polypeptide(L)'
;MTVLDDAPASPAPTLEIGAVELPPAPQWPAPPVASERGAEQAAGSTGPQEPVHCGGPMAVRRLDPLVPGSHANRAVLEAALAGERVHACACGYLLTLPANPGRTQPLCAPHERPVFTELLLQRVHAAAGVVESVLWACDQLIAQEGAADDPAEQWLAEADRESAAWAVDTAELDLEAAVRLAAEHGVPAEQLAEAAGRETLQAA
;
A
#
# COMPACT_ATOMS: atom_id res chain seq x y z
N MET A 1 48.33 -33.14 -18.35
CA MET A 1 48.38 -31.69 -18.19
C MET A 1 47.73 -31.10 -19.43
N THR A 2 46.50 -30.64 -19.30
CA THR A 2 45.77 -29.94 -20.36
C THR A 2 45.10 -28.77 -19.66
N VAL A 3 45.57 -27.57 -19.98
CA VAL A 3 45.08 -26.30 -19.46
C VAL A 3 43.79 -26.00 -20.21
N LEU A 4 42.68 -25.87 -19.50
CA LEU A 4 41.43 -25.32 -20.03
C LEU A 4 41.53 -23.80 -19.90
N ASP A 5 41.53 -23.11 -21.04
CA ASP A 5 41.46 -21.65 -21.16
C ASP A 5 40.18 -21.13 -20.48
N ASP A 6 40.37 -20.22 -19.52
CA ASP A 6 39.31 -19.38 -18.96
C ASP A 6 38.89 -18.34 -20.02
N ALA A 7 37.69 -18.50 -20.57
CA ALA A 7 37.04 -17.43 -21.32
C ALA A 7 36.50 -16.39 -20.34
N PRO A 8 36.76 -15.08 -20.53
CA PRO A 8 36.21 -14.05 -19.65
C PRO A 8 34.68 -14.03 -19.77
N ALA A 9 34.01 -14.06 -18.61
CA ALA A 9 32.57 -13.90 -18.51
C ALA A 9 32.13 -12.58 -19.17
N SER A 10 31.21 -12.65 -20.13
CA SER A 10 30.59 -11.44 -20.70
C SER A 10 29.82 -10.70 -19.61
N PRO A 11 30.01 -9.38 -19.46
CA PRO A 11 29.22 -8.60 -18.52
C PRO A 11 27.74 -8.60 -18.93
N ALA A 12 26.86 -8.64 -17.93
CA ALA A 12 25.43 -8.51 -18.12
C ALA A 12 25.10 -7.18 -18.83
N PRO A 13 24.09 -7.15 -19.74
CA PRO A 13 23.74 -5.93 -20.45
C PRO A 13 23.21 -4.87 -19.48
N THR A 14 23.95 -3.77 -19.35
CA THR A 14 23.49 -2.56 -18.68
C THR A 14 22.38 -1.95 -19.54
N LEU A 15 21.15 -1.88 -19.01
CA LEU A 15 20.09 -1.06 -19.56
C LEU A 15 20.43 0.41 -19.32
N GLU A 16 21.06 1.04 -20.31
CA GLU A 16 21.22 2.49 -20.38
C GLU A 16 19.83 3.11 -20.62
N ILE A 17 19.13 3.45 -19.53
CA ILE A 17 17.94 4.28 -19.59
C ILE A 17 18.43 5.69 -19.93
N GLY A 18 18.40 6.03 -21.22
CA GLY A 18 18.71 7.38 -21.68
C GLY A 18 17.89 8.38 -20.87
N ALA A 19 18.52 9.47 -20.43
CA ALA A 19 17.87 10.55 -19.70
C ALA A 19 16.78 11.17 -20.59
N VAL A 20 15.56 10.66 -20.47
CA VAL A 20 14.37 11.31 -21.01
C VAL A 20 14.11 12.51 -20.11
N GLU A 21 14.25 13.70 -20.67
CA GLU A 21 13.82 14.94 -20.03
C GLU A 21 12.33 14.80 -19.69
N LEU A 22 12.04 14.60 -18.40
CA LEU A 22 10.67 14.50 -17.93
C LEU A 22 9.97 15.84 -18.19
N PRO A 23 8.73 15.84 -18.73
CA PRO A 23 7.98 17.07 -18.87
C PRO A 23 7.83 17.73 -17.48
N PRO A 24 7.83 19.08 -17.41
CA PRO A 24 7.68 19.77 -16.15
C PRO A 24 6.42 19.29 -15.45
N ALA A 25 6.55 19.00 -14.16
CA ALA A 25 5.43 18.54 -13.35
C ALA A 25 4.25 19.51 -13.51
N PRO A 26 3.01 19.00 -13.69
CA PRO A 26 1.83 19.85 -13.72
C PRO A 26 1.81 20.76 -12.49
N GLN A 27 1.64 22.05 -12.72
CA GLN A 27 1.58 23.05 -11.66
C GLN A 27 0.24 22.92 -10.95
N TRP A 28 0.17 22.00 -9.99
CA TRP A 28 -0.99 21.90 -9.12
C TRP A 28 -1.06 23.17 -8.26
N PRO A 29 -2.21 23.86 -8.20
CA PRO A 29 -2.36 25.01 -7.31
C PRO A 29 -2.06 24.55 -5.89
N ALA A 30 -1.23 25.32 -5.18
CA ALA A 30 -0.97 25.06 -3.77
C ALA A 30 -2.29 24.99 -3.01
N PRO A 31 -2.45 24.05 -2.05
CA PRO A 31 -3.63 24.00 -1.22
C PRO A 31 -3.82 25.35 -0.53
N PRO A 32 -5.06 25.87 -0.43
CA PRO A 32 -5.29 27.17 0.19
C PRO A 32 -4.82 27.12 1.64
N VAL A 33 -3.77 27.91 1.93
CA VAL A 33 -3.34 28.17 3.30
C VAL A 33 -4.45 28.99 3.95
N ALA A 34 -5.04 28.48 5.03
CA ALA A 34 -6.07 29.18 5.76
C ALA A 34 -5.56 30.58 6.15
N SER A 35 -6.18 31.61 5.59
CA SER A 35 -5.87 32.99 5.97
C SER A 35 -6.30 33.20 7.41
N GLU A 36 -5.34 33.37 8.31
CA GLU A 36 -5.58 33.81 9.69
C GLU A 36 -6.08 35.26 9.67
N ARG A 37 -7.37 35.46 9.42
CA ARG A 37 -8.06 36.72 9.76
C ARG A 37 -9.47 36.45 10.26
N GLY A 38 -9.62 36.64 11.57
CA GLY A 38 -10.90 37.01 12.19
C GLY A 38 -11.72 35.85 12.77
N ALA A 39 -11.29 35.31 13.90
CA ALA A 39 -12.16 34.48 14.75
C ALA A 39 -12.79 35.36 15.83
N GLU A 40 -13.96 35.93 15.54
CA GLU A 40 -14.92 36.33 16.57
C GLU A 40 -16.26 35.63 16.30
N GLN A 41 -16.63 34.79 17.28
CA GLN A 41 -17.95 34.23 17.60
C GLN A 41 -18.65 33.32 16.57
N ALA A 42 -18.80 32.04 16.93
CA ALA A 42 -19.95 31.60 17.73
C ALA A 42 -19.81 30.12 18.13
N ALA A 43 -20.09 29.83 19.40
CA ALA A 43 -20.20 28.47 19.91
C ALA A 43 -21.38 27.74 19.23
N GLY A 44 -21.12 26.55 18.69
CA GLY A 44 -22.17 25.66 18.19
C GLY A 44 -21.62 24.49 17.38
N SER A 45 -21.85 23.28 17.88
CA SER A 45 -21.59 21.98 17.23
C SER A 45 -20.11 21.55 17.16
N THR A 46 -19.64 20.85 18.19
CA THR A 46 -18.43 20.01 18.18
C THR A 46 -18.67 18.67 17.48
N GLY A 47 -19.29 18.69 16.30
CA GLY A 47 -19.27 17.57 15.37
C GLY A 47 -18.16 17.79 14.34
N PRO A 48 -17.47 16.75 13.84
CA PRO A 48 -16.56 16.90 12.71
C PRO A 48 -17.36 17.49 11.53
N GLN A 49 -17.02 18.71 11.13
CA GLN A 49 -17.64 19.37 9.98
C GLN A 49 -17.34 18.55 8.73
N GLU A 50 -18.39 18.25 7.95
CA GLU A 50 -18.22 17.61 6.65
C GLU A 50 -17.47 18.57 5.71
N PRO A 51 -16.54 18.06 4.89
CA PRO A 51 -15.77 18.92 3.99
C PRO A 51 -16.70 19.66 3.03
N VAL A 52 -16.39 20.92 2.73
CA VAL A 52 -17.21 21.80 1.88
C VAL A 52 -16.41 22.22 0.66
N HIS A 53 -17.03 22.20 -0.52
CA HIS A 53 -16.47 22.69 -1.76
C HIS A 53 -17.57 23.26 -2.67
N CYS A 54 -17.27 24.30 -3.46
CA CYS A 54 -18.27 25.06 -4.25
C CYS A 54 -19.47 25.57 -3.43
N GLY A 55 -19.25 25.89 -2.15
CA GLY A 55 -20.30 26.42 -1.27
C GLY A 55 -21.30 25.37 -0.74
N GLY A 56 -21.05 24.08 -0.96
CA GLY A 56 -21.88 22.99 -0.42
C GLY A 56 -21.06 21.83 0.18
N PRO A 57 -21.68 20.99 1.02
CA PRO A 57 -21.02 19.83 1.59
C PRO A 57 -20.64 18.81 0.50
N MET A 58 -19.49 18.16 0.68
CA MET A 58 -19.02 17.09 -0.18
C MET A 58 -19.49 15.74 0.36
N ALA A 59 -20.28 15.03 -0.44
CA ALA A 59 -20.78 13.71 -0.07
C ALA A 59 -19.66 12.66 -0.12
N VAL A 60 -19.73 11.65 0.75
CA VAL A 60 -18.85 10.48 0.64
C VAL A 60 -19.17 9.76 -0.66
N ARG A 61 -18.17 9.67 -1.53
CA ARG A 61 -18.27 8.96 -2.80
C ARG A 61 -18.28 7.46 -2.55
N ARG A 62 -19.18 6.79 -3.26
CA ARG A 62 -19.33 5.33 -3.28
C ARG A 62 -18.82 4.77 -4.60
N LEU A 63 -18.57 3.47 -4.64
CA LEU A 63 -18.27 2.81 -5.89
C LEU A 63 -19.50 2.89 -6.79
N ASP A 64 -19.28 3.24 -8.05
CA ASP A 64 -20.29 3.09 -9.08
C ASP A 64 -20.02 1.79 -9.86
N PRO A 65 -20.75 0.70 -9.59
CA PRO A 65 -20.52 -0.57 -10.27
C PRO A 65 -20.85 -0.53 -11.76
N LEU A 66 -21.58 0.49 -12.23
CA LEU A 66 -21.96 0.64 -13.64
C LEU A 66 -20.85 1.26 -14.48
N VAL A 67 -19.79 1.79 -13.86
CA VAL A 67 -18.67 2.43 -14.55
C VAL A 67 -17.33 1.81 -14.12
N PRO A 68 -17.08 0.54 -14.50
CA PRO A 68 -15.83 -0.14 -14.18
C PRO A 68 -14.63 0.62 -14.80
N GLY A 69 -13.53 0.69 -14.06
CA GLY A 69 -12.29 1.34 -14.51
C GLY A 69 -12.28 2.87 -14.46
N SER A 70 -13.32 3.53 -13.93
CA SER A 70 -13.28 4.99 -13.76
C SER A 70 -12.21 5.41 -12.75
N HIS A 71 -11.52 6.53 -13.03
CA HIS A 71 -10.55 7.13 -12.12
C HIS A 71 -11.13 7.36 -10.71
N ALA A 72 -12.40 7.74 -10.65
CA ALA A 72 -13.07 8.01 -9.39
C ALA A 72 -13.39 6.74 -8.59
N ASN A 73 -13.69 5.61 -9.25
CA ASN A 73 -13.78 4.32 -8.56
C ASN A 73 -12.41 3.87 -8.07
N ARG A 74 -11.36 4.04 -8.88
CA ARG A 74 -9.98 3.74 -8.46
C ARG A 74 -9.57 4.52 -7.21
N ALA A 75 -9.86 5.83 -7.17
CA ALA A 75 -9.60 6.65 -6.00
C ALA A 75 -10.37 6.17 -4.74
N VAL A 76 -11.63 5.74 -4.90
CA VAL A 76 -12.42 5.17 -3.78
C VAL A 76 -11.80 3.88 -3.27
N LEU A 77 -11.31 3.02 -4.16
CA LEU A 77 -10.65 1.77 -3.79
C LEU A 77 -9.32 2.03 -3.08
N GLU A 78 -8.45 2.87 -3.65
CA GLU A 78 -7.15 3.20 -3.08
C GLU A 78 -7.30 3.87 -1.70
N ALA A 79 -8.22 4.83 -1.57
CA ALA A 79 -8.53 5.45 -0.29
C ALA A 79 -9.00 4.42 0.73
N ALA A 80 -9.90 3.52 0.35
CA ALA A 80 -10.40 2.53 1.29
C ALA A 80 -9.33 1.53 1.74
N LEU A 81 -8.41 1.13 0.85
CA LEU A 81 -7.25 0.32 1.22
C LEU A 81 -6.29 1.05 2.17
N ALA A 82 -6.30 2.38 2.16
CA ALA A 82 -5.54 3.22 3.09
C ALA A 82 -6.31 3.55 4.39
N GLY A 83 -7.53 3.03 4.58
CA GLY A 83 -8.39 3.40 5.71
C GLY A 83 -8.98 4.81 5.61
N GLU A 84 -9.08 5.34 4.39
CA GLU A 84 -9.54 6.68 4.06
C GLU A 84 -10.89 6.65 3.31
N ARG A 85 -11.45 7.84 3.07
CA ARG A 85 -12.67 8.04 2.29
C ARG A 85 -12.48 9.15 1.27
N VAL A 86 -13.03 8.92 0.09
CA VAL A 86 -13.16 9.96 -0.93
C VAL A 86 -14.47 10.73 -0.70
N HIS A 87 -14.37 12.03 -0.56
CA HIS A 87 -15.46 12.98 -0.63
C HIS A 87 -15.50 13.60 -2.03
N ALA A 88 -16.68 13.72 -2.62
CA ALA A 88 -16.85 14.29 -3.95
C ALA A 88 -17.76 15.52 -3.90
N CYS A 89 -17.32 16.58 -4.59
CA CYS A 89 -18.14 17.74 -4.88
C CYS A 89 -18.90 17.51 -6.20
N ALA A 90 -20.06 18.15 -6.36
CA ALA A 90 -20.83 18.12 -7.60
C ALA A 90 -20.06 18.67 -8.82
N CYS A 91 -19.04 19.50 -8.61
CA CYS A 91 -18.16 19.99 -9.68
C CYS A 91 -17.12 18.97 -10.15
N GLY A 92 -17.04 17.79 -9.53
CA GLY A 92 -16.07 16.73 -9.85
C GLY A 92 -14.80 16.74 -9.00
N TYR A 93 -14.61 17.73 -8.12
CA TYR A 93 -13.48 17.75 -7.19
C TYR A 93 -13.57 16.59 -6.19
N LEU A 94 -12.44 15.91 -5.97
CA LEU A 94 -12.29 14.79 -5.02
C LEU A 94 -11.36 15.21 -3.88
N LEU A 95 -11.72 14.84 -2.66
CA LEU A 95 -10.91 15.04 -1.46
C LEU A 95 -10.84 13.73 -0.68
N THR A 96 -9.64 13.25 -0.39
CA THR A 96 -9.44 12.05 0.44
C THR A 96 -9.17 12.46 1.88
N LEU A 97 -9.89 11.86 2.83
CA LEU A 97 -9.74 12.11 4.27
C LEU A 97 -9.73 10.78 5.03
N PRO A 98 -9.02 10.67 6.17
CA PRO A 98 -9.08 9.48 7.02
C PRO A 98 -10.53 9.11 7.39
N ALA A 99 -10.85 7.83 7.35
CA ALA A 99 -12.14 7.36 7.83
C ALA A 99 -12.20 7.61 9.35
N ASN A 100 -13.10 8.50 9.79
CA ASN A 100 -13.17 8.88 11.19
C ASN A 100 -13.55 7.66 12.05
N PRO A 101 -12.70 7.20 12.99
CA PRO A 101 -12.91 5.96 13.75
C PRO A 101 -14.17 6.00 14.63
N GLY A 102 -14.72 7.19 14.92
CA GLY A 102 -15.97 7.36 15.66
C GLY A 102 -17.26 7.32 14.81
N ARG A 103 -17.17 7.38 13.47
CA ARG A 103 -18.34 7.21 12.58
C ARG A 103 -18.36 5.78 12.08
N THR A 104 -19.27 4.98 12.65
CA THR A 104 -19.58 3.57 12.34
C THR A 104 -20.07 3.28 10.91
N GLN A 105 -19.88 4.19 9.96
CA GLN A 105 -20.24 3.88 8.59
C GLN A 105 -19.21 2.90 8.03
N PRO A 106 -19.59 1.75 7.48
CA PRO A 106 -18.64 0.89 6.79
C PRO A 106 -18.01 1.61 5.58
N LEU A 107 -16.77 1.24 5.25
CA LEU A 107 -16.09 1.76 4.04
C LEU A 107 -16.91 1.43 2.78
N CYS A 108 -17.52 0.25 2.76
CA CYS A 108 -18.40 -0.22 1.70
C CYS A 108 -19.87 -0.29 2.12
N ALA A 109 -20.79 0.01 1.21
CA ALA A 109 -22.20 -0.29 1.34
C ALA A 109 -22.42 -1.81 1.20
N PRO A 110 -23.53 -2.38 1.73
CA PRO A 110 -23.76 -3.83 1.69
C PRO A 110 -23.67 -4.47 0.30
N HIS A 111 -24.10 -3.76 -0.75
CA HIS A 111 -24.05 -4.23 -2.14
C HIS A 111 -22.65 -4.12 -2.77
N GLU A 112 -21.74 -3.34 -2.18
CA GLU A 112 -20.35 -3.19 -2.63
C GLU A 112 -19.43 -4.26 -2.00
N ARG A 113 -19.90 -4.96 -0.96
CA ARG A 113 -19.11 -5.94 -0.19
C ARG A 113 -18.37 -6.97 -1.05
N PRO A 114 -18.97 -7.61 -2.07
CA PRO A 114 -18.26 -8.62 -2.86
C PRO A 114 -17.00 -8.06 -3.54
N VAL A 115 -17.09 -6.85 -4.12
CA VAL A 115 -15.96 -6.18 -4.78
C VAL A 115 -14.87 -5.83 -3.77
N PHE A 116 -15.27 -5.32 -2.61
CA PHE A 116 -14.33 -5.00 -1.54
C PHE A 116 -13.64 -6.24 -0.96
N THR A 117 -14.38 -7.32 -0.75
CA THR A 117 -13.83 -8.60 -0.26
C THR A 117 -12.77 -9.12 -1.23
N GLU A 118 -13.04 -9.12 -2.53
CA GLU A 118 -12.06 -9.55 -3.53
C GLU A 118 -10.77 -8.71 -3.49
N LEU A 119 -10.89 -7.38 -3.42
CA LEU A 119 -9.73 -6.49 -3.39
C LEU A 119 -8.92 -6.60 -2.09
N LEU A 120 -9.60 -6.78 -0.97
CA LEU A 120 -8.95 -7.00 0.33
C LEU A 120 -8.18 -8.33 0.33
N LEU A 121 -8.76 -9.39 -0.23
CA LEU A 121 -8.08 -10.68 -0.39
C LEU A 121 -6.89 -10.57 -1.34
N GLN A 122 -7.03 -9.88 -2.48
CA GLN A 122 -5.91 -9.63 -3.40
C GLN A 122 -4.76 -8.90 -2.71
N ARG A 123 -5.05 -7.93 -1.82
CA ARG A 123 -4.03 -7.24 -1.03
C ARG A 123 -3.34 -8.20 -0.04
N VAL A 124 -4.08 -9.06 0.63
CA VAL A 124 -3.51 -10.08 1.54
C VAL A 124 -2.61 -11.04 0.77
N HIS A 125 -3.06 -11.57 -0.37
CA HIS A 125 -2.24 -12.41 -1.24
C HIS A 125 -0.96 -11.71 -1.72
N ALA A 126 -1.06 -10.45 -2.13
CA ALA A 126 0.10 -9.68 -2.57
C ALA A 126 1.11 -9.49 -1.43
N ALA A 127 0.64 -9.15 -0.22
CA ALA A 127 1.51 -9.00 0.95
C ALA A 127 2.16 -10.33 1.36
N ALA A 128 1.41 -11.44 1.32
CA ALA A 128 1.96 -12.78 1.58
C ALA A 128 3.03 -13.16 0.55
N GLY A 129 2.79 -12.89 -0.73
CA GLY A 129 3.78 -13.12 -1.79
C GLY A 129 5.03 -12.25 -1.64
N VAL A 130 4.92 -11.03 -1.09
CA VAL A 130 6.08 -10.19 -0.74
C VAL A 130 6.89 -10.84 0.38
N VAL A 131 6.25 -11.31 1.45
CA VAL A 131 6.92 -12.05 2.54
C VAL A 131 7.67 -13.26 1.98
N GLU A 132 7.01 -14.09 1.17
CA GLU A 132 7.64 -15.25 0.52
C GLU A 132 8.85 -14.85 -0.35
N SER A 133 8.72 -13.76 -1.11
CA SER A 133 9.80 -13.27 -1.98
C SER A 133 11.01 -12.79 -1.18
N VAL A 134 10.76 -12.09 -0.06
CA VAL A 134 11.83 -11.59 0.82
C VAL A 134 12.52 -12.76 1.54
N LEU A 135 11.77 -13.73 2.05
CA LEU A 135 12.34 -14.93 2.67
C LEU A 135 13.19 -15.72 1.67
N TRP A 136 12.70 -15.89 0.45
CA TRP A 136 13.48 -16.51 -0.62
C TRP A 136 14.77 -15.73 -0.90
N ALA A 137 14.71 -14.40 -0.98
CA ALA A 137 15.93 -13.59 -1.15
C ALA A 137 16.93 -13.77 0.01
N CYS A 138 16.45 -13.92 1.25
CA CYS A 138 17.30 -14.25 2.40
C CYS A 138 17.99 -15.61 2.24
N ASP A 139 17.24 -16.64 1.83
CA ASP A 139 17.81 -17.97 1.55
C ASP A 139 18.91 -17.91 0.48
N GLN A 140 18.71 -17.08 -0.55
CA GLN A 140 19.70 -16.85 -1.60
C GLN A 140 20.96 -16.14 -1.08
N LEU A 141 20.83 -15.21 -0.12
CA LEU A 141 21.98 -14.55 0.51
C LEU A 141 22.77 -15.54 1.37
N ILE A 142 22.10 -16.38 2.17
CA ILE A 142 22.74 -17.41 3.00
C ILE A 142 23.50 -18.41 2.11
N ALA A 143 22.91 -18.83 1.00
CA ALA A 143 23.56 -19.74 0.05
C ALA A 143 24.80 -19.15 -0.63
N GLN A 144 24.94 -17.82 -0.66
CA GLN A 144 26.08 -17.10 -1.22
C GLN A 144 27.13 -16.73 -0.18
N GLU A 145 26.87 -16.98 1.11
CA GLU A 145 27.79 -16.67 2.20
C GLU A 145 28.99 -17.63 2.16
N GLY A 146 30.02 -17.23 1.40
CA GLY A 146 31.35 -17.82 1.44
C GLY A 146 32.14 -17.31 2.66
N ALA A 147 33.21 -18.02 3.03
CA ALA A 147 34.14 -17.53 4.05
C ALA A 147 34.89 -16.31 3.48
N ALA A 148 34.38 -15.11 3.75
CA ALA A 148 35.07 -13.86 3.41
C ALA A 148 36.23 -13.66 4.39
N ASP A 149 37.47 -13.77 3.89
CA ASP A 149 38.68 -13.51 4.67
C ASP A 149 39.00 -12.00 4.77
N ASP A 150 38.35 -11.16 3.95
CA ASP A 150 38.53 -9.71 3.94
C ASP A 150 37.56 -8.98 4.90
N PRO A 151 38.07 -8.12 5.81
CA PRO A 151 37.22 -7.37 6.74
C PRO A 151 36.19 -6.44 6.09
N ALA A 152 36.44 -5.92 4.87
CA ALA A 152 35.45 -5.07 4.19
C ALA A 152 34.31 -5.90 3.61
N GLU A 153 34.62 -7.08 3.04
CA GLU A 153 33.60 -8.05 2.62
C GLU A 153 32.75 -8.55 3.80
N GLN A 154 33.36 -8.76 4.98
CA GLN A 154 32.64 -9.12 6.20
C GLN A 154 31.66 -8.03 6.65
N TRP A 155 32.05 -6.76 6.58
CA TRP A 155 31.17 -5.65 6.95
C TRP A 155 29.98 -5.51 5.98
N LEU A 156 30.21 -5.69 4.68
CA LEU A 156 29.13 -5.69 3.68
C LEU A 156 28.15 -6.84 3.92
N ALA A 157 28.64 -8.04 4.23
CA ALA A 157 27.79 -9.19 4.54
C ALA A 157 26.95 -8.98 5.83
N GLU A 158 27.48 -8.26 6.83
CA GLU A 158 26.71 -7.88 8.02
C GLU A 158 25.61 -6.87 7.67
N ALA A 159 25.91 -5.85 6.87
CA ALA A 159 24.92 -4.86 6.43
C ALA A 159 23.81 -5.48 5.56
N ASP A 160 24.15 -6.42 4.68
CA ASP A 160 23.18 -7.14 3.85
C ASP A 160 22.24 -8.00 4.72
N ARG A 161 22.77 -8.65 5.77
CA ARG A 161 21.95 -9.41 6.73
C ARG A 161 21.03 -8.52 7.55
N GLU A 162 21.52 -7.39 8.03
CA GLU A 162 20.68 -6.42 8.74
C GLU A 162 19.55 -5.90 7.83
N SER A 163 19.90 -5.53 6.60
CA SER A 163 18.92 -5.06 5.60
C SER A 163 17.88 -6.13 5.27
N ALA A 164 18.30 -7.40 5.16
CA ALA A 164 17.42 -8.52 4.93
C ALA A 164 16.46 -8.74 6.11
N ALA A 165 16.95 -8.68 7.36
CA ALA A 165 16.11 -8.78 8.54
C ALA A 165 15.05 -7.66 8.60
N TRP A 166 15.44 -6.43 8.32
CA TRP A 166 14.50 -5.30 8.26
C TRP A 166 13.46 -5.46 7.14
N ALA A 167 13.85 -6.02 5.99
CA ALA A 167 12.93 -6.31 4.90
C ALA A 167 11.89 -7.37 5.29
N VAL A 168 12.29 -8.42 6.02
CA VAL A 168 11.38 -9.45 6.53
C VAL A 168 10.38 -8.82 7.50
N ASP A 169 10.88 -8.10 8.52
CA ASP A 169 10.03 -7.46 9.54
C ASP A 169 9.01 -6.51 8.89
N THR A 170 9.45 -5.73 7.90
CA THR A 170 8.57 -4.79 7.17
C THR A 170 7.49 -5.54 6.38
N ALA A 171 7.86 -6.62 5.68
CA ALA A 171 6.91 -7.41 4.91
C ALA A 171 5.88 -8.10 5.81
N GLU A 172 6.29 -8.60 6.97
CA GLU A 172 5.38 -9.19 7.97
C GLU A 172 4.40 -8.16 8.53
N LEU A 173 4.87 -6.96 8.89
CA LEU A 173 4.01 -5.87 9.35
C LEU A 173 2.98 -5.45 8.30
N ASP A 174 3.38 -5.41 7.02
CA ASP A 174 2.47 -5.11 5.91
C ASP A 174 1.41 -6.20 5.71
N LEU A 175 1.79 -7.48 5.85
CA LEU A 175 0.85 -8.60 5.82
C LEU A 175 -0.14 -8.53 6.98
N GLU A 176 0.34 -8.27 8.21
CA GLU A 176 -0.53 -8.10 9.38
C GLU A 176 -1.50 -6.93 9.22
N ALA A 177 -1.04 -5.80 8.68
CA ALA A 177 -1.88 -4.65 8.39
C ALA A 177 -2.95 -4.99 7.34
N ALA A 178 -2.60 -5.74 6.29
CA ALA A 178 -3.54 -6.18 5.27
C ALA A 178 -4.61 -7.14 5.83
N VAL A 179 -4.21 -8.12 6.64
CA VAL A 179 -5.13 -9.07 7.29
C VAL A 179 -6.06 -8.35 8.26
N ARG A 180 -5.53 -7.45 9.10
CA ARG A 180 -6.33 -6.66 10.04
C ARG A 180 -7.37 -5.80 9.32
N LEU A 181 -6.96 -5.08 8.28
CA LEU A 181 -7.87 -4.27 7.47
C LEU A 181 -8.99 -5.13 6.86
N ALA A 182 -8.64 -6.28 6.30
CA ALA A 182 -9.62 -7.18 5.68
C ALA A 182 -10.61 -7.75 6.72
N ALA A 183 -10.13 -8.12 7.91
CA ALA A 183 -10.97 -8.58 9.02
C ALA A 183 -11.92 -7.48 9.53
N GLU A 184 -11.44 -6.24 9.71
CA GLU A 184 -12.25 -5.08 10.11
C GLU A 184 -13.37 -4.79 9.09
N HIS A 185 -13.18 -5.16 7.83
CA HIS A 185 -14.18 -5.02 6.77
C HIS A 185 -15.00 -6.28 6.48
N GLY A 186 -14.90 -7.28 7.37
CA GLY A 186 -15.79 -8.43 7.39
C GLY A 186 -15.44 -9.54 6.39
N VAL A 187 -14.18 -9.61 5.94
CA VAL A 187 -13.68 -10.80 5.24
C VAL A 187 -13.62 -11.97 6.23
N PRO A 188 -14.20 -13.15 5.90
CA PRO A 188 -14.22 -14.30 6.80
C PRO A 188 -12.81 -14.81 7.13
N ALA A 189 -12.62 -15.26 8.37
CA ALA A 189 -11.32 -15.70 8.89
C ALA A 189 -10.71 -16.85 8.09
N GLU A 190 -11.54 -17.77 7.58
CA GLU A 190 -11.11 -18.88 6.75
C GLU A 190 -10.48 -18.42 5.42
N GLN A 191 -11.05 -17.39 4.79
CA GLN A 191 -10.52 -16.81 3.54
C GLN A 191 -9.24 -16.01 3.80
N LEU A 192 -9.14 -15.36 4.97
CA LEU A 192 -7.92 -14.66 5.38
C LEU A 192 -6.77 -15.62 5.67
N ALA A 193 -7.05 -16.75 6.32
CA ALA A 193 -6.05 -17.77 6.60
C ALA A 193 -5.49 -18.35 5.29
N GLU A 194 -6.38 -18.74 4.37
CA GLU A 194 -6.01 -19.20 3.03
C GLU A 194 -5.18 -18.15 2.29
N ALA A 195 -5.62 -16.89 2.28
CA ALA A 195 -4.93 -15.82 1.55
C ALA A 195 -3.56 -15.46 2.13
N ALA A 196 -3.39 -15.57 3.45
CA ALA A 196 -2.12 -15.29 4.12
C ALA A 196 -1.11 -16.45 4.05
N GLY A 197 -1.44 -17.55 3.33
CA GLY A 197 -0.61 -18.75 3.31
C GLY A 197 -0.54 -19.46 4.67
N ARG A 198 -1.44 -19.11 5.60
CA ARG A 198 -1.52 -19.73 6.92
C ARG A 198 -2.50 -20.88 6.81
N GLU A 199 -1.99 -22.11 6.70
CA GLU A 199 -2.84 -23.29 6.84
C GLU A 199 -3.65 -23.13 8.15
N THR A 200 -4.97 -23.24 8.04
CA THR A 200 -5.81 -23.34 9.22
C THR A 200 -5.36 -24.61 9.93
N LEU A 201 -4.56 -24.45 10.99
CA LEU A 201 -4.33 -25.51 11.97
C LEU A 201 -5.69 -25.84 12.59
N GLN A 202 -6.41 -26.73 11.92
CA GLN A 202 -7.64 -27.29 12.39
C GLN A 202 -7.28 -28.11 13.61
N ALA A 203 -7.71 -27.63 14.78
CA ALA A 203 -7.52 -28.31 16.05
C ALA A 203 -7.99 -29.78 15.93
N ALA A 204 -7.04 -30.69 16.17
CA ALA A 204 -7.29 -32.11 16.37
C ALA A 204 -7.97 -32.36 17.71
#